data_AF-A0A972W0F2-F1
#
_entry.id   AF-A0A972W0F2-F1
#
_cell.length_a   1.000
_cell.length_b   1.000
_cell.length_c   1.000
_cell.angle_alpha   90.00
_cell.angle_beta   90.00
_cell.angle_gamma   90.00
#
_symmetry.space_group_name_H-M   'P 1'
#
loop_
_entity.id
_entity.type
_entity.pdbx_description
1 polymer ?
#
loop_
_entity_poly.entity_id
_entity_poly.type
_entity_poly.pdbx_seq_one_letter_code
_entity_poly.pdbx_strand_id
1 'polypeptide(L)'
;MKKIIFLLLFIATNSFVIFAQSLECITDGNDGPDPPGIYTYSTAFNEDLYAPVVFNIFYWVIRRDDGTTDFPIDENYILEAVANLNITFNELNVFFKYKGFENLDNDDLYATISLSDAKTYLSDNNYNTDNSLNVVVNGNMYYQGGGGFADYIGNFNYMYAEYLTIYQMQHEIGHNLGLKHTFQDYGNSACEHVTRDPNDIDDPNDPYDTYFNATTAGDNVVDTAAINSTVPGHDFNYSNCTYDINGSDCQDTPFDLNQVDLENLMNINIPRDLNLCRILMTPGQMVRIRETIEGYPNVFTLVSGTIADLYEPYSGEYYLAGPLLPEHRPLFQPGFNYRFVECCCNYPQPTDFNNTSFSYTNNAILTISKFETDYNSIMHPNHSAIQLDIEFPNNEQNVRKCYDNWNKAALGGSVTKFNDNLINTNITITPKDSLGINNPNLINGLQQGLYKIEKNFDDGSSQETIIFKGNNN
;
A
#
# COMPACT_ATOMS: atom_id res chain seq x y z
N MET A 1 -31.74 -16.89 52.37
CA MET A 1 -31.66 -17.34 50.97
C MET A 1 -32.57 -16.50 50.09
N LYS A 2 -32.16 -15.26 49.73
CA LYS A 2 -32.95 -14.32 48.91
C LYS A 2 -32.04 -13.29 48.19
N LYS A 3 -30.85 -13.69 47.74
CA LYS A 3 -29.91 -12.78 47.05
C LYS A 3 -29.20 -13.35 45.81
N ILE A 4 -29.64 -14.51 45.28
CA ILE A 4 -28.98 -15.15 44.13
C ILE A 4 -29.83 -15.14 42.84
N ILE A 5 -31.09 -14.73 42.89
CA ILE A 5 -31.99 -14.84 41.71
C ILE A 5 -31.98 -13.58 40.81
N PHE A 6 -31.45 -12.44 41.26
CA PHE A 6 -31.47 -11.21 40.45
C PHE A 6 -30.28 -11.02 39.51
N LEU A 7 -29.23 -11.85 39.60
CA LEU A 7 -28.05 -11.75 38.74
C LEU A 7 -28.16 -12.59 37.44
N LEU A 8 -29.05 -13.59 37.42
CA LEU A 8 -29.25 -14.44 36.24
C LEU A 8 -30.26 -13.87 35.23
N LEU A 9 -31.07 -12.87 35.62
CA LEU A 9 -32.01 -12.21 34.70
C LEU A 9 -31.43 -11.00 33.95
N PHE A 10 -30.23 -10.52 34.31
CA PHE A 10 -29.56 -9.42 33.61
C PHE A 10 -28.58 -9.88 32.53
N ILE A 11 -28.24 -11.18 32.52
CA ILE A 11 -27.33 -11.79 31.54
C ILE A 11 -28.11 -12.35 30.33
N ALA A 12 -29.44 -12.53 30.45
CA ALA A 12 -30.29 -13.08 29.39
C ALA A 12 -30.94 -12.03 28.46
N THR A 13 -30.69 -10.74 28.65
CA THR A 13 -31.28 -9.66 27.82
C THR A 13 -30.25 -8.75 27.14
N ASN A 14 -28.96 -9.02 27.29
CA ASN A 14 -27.91 -8.43 26.46
C ASN A 14 -27.43 -9.46 25.43
N SER A 15 -28.38 -10.06 24.70
CA SER A 15 -28.07 -10.51 23.35
C SER A 15 -27.86 -9.23 22.53
N PHE A 16 -26.65 -8.69 22.57
CA PHE A 16 -26.20 -7.83 21.47
C PHE A 16 -26.33 -8.70 20.23
N VAL A 17 -27.40 -8.46 19.47
CA VAL A 17 -27.45 -8.86 18.08
C VAL A 17 -26.35 -8.05 17.43
N ILE A 18 -25.17 -8.67 17.31
CA ILE A 18 -24.14 -8.20 16.39
C ILE A 18 -24.79 -8.41 15.03
N PHE A 19 -25.32 -7.33 14.45
CA PHE A 19 -25.67 -7.35 13.04
C PHE A 19 -24.36 -7.59 12.29
N ALA A 20 -24.24 -8.75 11.64
CA ALA A 20 -23.26 -8.93 10.60
C ALA A 20 -23.57 -7.86 9.54
N GLN A 21 -22.70 -6.86 9.44
CA GLN A 21 -22.84 -5.79 8.47
C GLN A 21 -22.54 -6.39 7.09
N SER A 22 -23.49 -6.31 6.17
CA SER A 22 -23.22 -6.56 4.75
C SER A 22 -22.34 -5.43 4.24
N LEU A 23 -21.15 -5.78 3.78
CA LEU A 23 -20.28 -4.83 3.10
C LEU A 23 -20.81 -4.65 1.68
N GLU A 24 -21.44 -3.50 1.40
CA GLU A 24 -21.79 -3.12 0.03
C GLU A 24 -20.59 -2.40 -0.60
N CYS A 25 -20.17 -2.83 -1.78
CA CYS A 25 -19.24 -2.10 -2.64
C CYS A 25 -20.03 -1.67 -3.87
N ILE A 26 -19.92 -0.40 -4.27
CA ILE A 26 -20.67 0.13 -5.42
C ILE A 26 -19.67 0.76 -6.40
N THR A 27 -19.77 0.34 -7.66
CA THR A 27 -18.99 0.88 -8.78
C THR A 27 -19.82 1.91 -9.54
N ASP A 28 -19.26 3.11 -9.74
CA ASP A 28 -19.84 4.09 -10.69
C ASP A 28 -19.16 3.89 -12.04
N GLY A 29 -19.91 3.48 -13.06
CA GLY A 29 -19.35 3.30 -14.40
C GLY A 29 -20.32 2.69 -15.40
N ASN A 30 -19.95 2.75 -16.67
CA ASN A 30 -20.72 2.16 -17.76
C ASN A 30 -20.33 0.67 -17.84
N ASP A 31 -21.19 -0.24 -17.38
CA ASP A 31 -21.00 -1.71 -17.43
C ASP A 31 -21.04 -2.29 -18.86
N GLY A 32 -20.85 -1.44 -19.87
CA GLY A 32 -20.84 -1.83 -21.26
C GLY A 32 -19.72 -2.83 -21.57
N PRO A 33 -19.87 -3.61 -22.65
CA PRO A 33 -18.84 -4.53 -23.09
C PRO A 33 -17.55 -3.77 -23.41
N ASP A 34 -16.41 -4.43 -23.22
CA ASP A 34 -15.12 -3.90 -23.62
C ASP A 34 -15.11 -3.50 -25.09
N PRO A 35 -14.39 -2.41 -25.44
CA PRO A 35 -14.10 -2.14 -26.83
C PRO A 35 -13.44 -3.37 -27.50
N PRO A 36 -13.79 -3.68 -28.75
CA PRO A 36 -13.25 -4.87 -29.42
C PRO A 36 -11.72 -4.92 -29.40
N GLY A 37 -11.17 -6.03 -28.90
CA GLY A 37 -9.73 -6.30 -28.88
C GLY A 37 -8.98 -5.72 -27.69
N ILE A 38 -9.66 -5.14 -26.69
CA ILE A 38 -9.01 -4.69 -25.45
C ILE A 38 -8.67 -5.88 -24.56
N TYR A 39 -9.63 -6.79 -24.32
CA TYR A 39 -9.45 -7.94 -23.44
C TYR A 39 -9.47 -9.25 -24.23
N THR A 40 -8.49 -10.11 -23.96
CA THR A 40 -8.27 -11.38 -24.66
C THR A 40 -8.98 -12.55 -24.01
N TYR A 41 -9.49 -12.39 -22.79
CA TYR A 41 -10.07 -13.46 -21.98
C TYR A 41 -9.08 -14.59 -21.64
N SER A 42 -7.78 -14.33 -21.75
CA SER A 42 -6.75 -15.30 -21.39
C SER A 42 -6.79 -15.63 -19.90
N THR A 43 -6.68 -16.91 -19.58
CA THR A 43 -6.57 -17.45 -18.21
C THR A 43 -5.13 -17.82 -17.85
N ALA A 44 -4.17 -17.37 -18.67
CA ALA A 44 -2.75 -17.57 -18.46
C ALA A 44 -2.07 -16.22 -18.33
N PHE A 45 -1.69 -15.88 -17.09
CA PHE A 45 -0.88 -14.70 -16.82
C PHE A 45 0.61 -15.01 -17.04
N ASN A 46 1.30 -14.10 -17.72
CA ASN A 46 2.74 -14.13 -17.86
C ASN A 46 3.29 -12.72 -17.63
N GLU A 47 3.98 -12.54 -16.51
CA GLU A 47 4.55 -11.26 -16.10
C GLU A 47 5.58 -10.71 -17.10
N ASP A 48 6.29 -11.59 -17.82
CA ASP A 48 7.30 -11.21 -18.83
C ASP A 48 6.69 -10.45 -20.03
N LEU A 49 5.38 -10.57 -20.25
CA LEU A 49 4.69 -9.86 -21.33
C LEU A 49 4.41 -8.39 -21.00
N TYR A 50 4.52 -8.02 -19.72
CA TYR A 50 4.02 -6.76 -19.22
C TYR A 50 5.12 -5.95 -18.54
N ALA A 51 5.42 -4.79 -19.12
CA ALA A 51 6.40 -3.88 -18.53
C ALA A 51 5.90 -3.31 -17.19
N PRO A 52 6.79 -3.07 -16.22
CA PRO A 52 6.45 -2.36 -14.98
C PRO A 52 5.72 -1.04 -15.21
N VAL A 53 4.61 -0.84 -14.50
CA VAL A 53 3.87 0.42 -14.47
C VAL A 53 3.83 0.96 -13.04
N VAL A 54 3.89 2.29 -12.91
CA VAL A 54 3.82 2.97 -11.63
C VAL A 54 2.66 3.96 -11.69
N PHE A 55 1.74 3.88 -10.75
CA PHE A 55 0.69 4.86 -10.55
C PHE A 55 1.02 5.76 -9.37
N ASN A 56 0.93 7.06 -9.58
CA ASN A 56 0.95 8.01 -8.47
C ASN A 56 -0.37 7.90 -7.71
N ILE A 57 -0.33 7.97 -6.38
CA ILE A 57 -1.53 7.93 -5.54
C ILE A 57 -1.50 9.06 -4.51
N PHE A 58 -2.62 9.77 -4.40
CA PHE A 58 -2.80 10.91 -3.51
C PHE A 58 -4.10 10.78 -2.71
N TYR A 59 -4.05 11.14 -1.43
CA TYR A 59 -5.17 10.94 -0.50
C TYR A 59 -5.77 12.28 -0.05
N TRP A 60 -7.09 12.37 -0.08
CA TRP A 60 -7.87 13.52 0.39
C TRP A 60 -8.67 13.11 1.62
N VAL A 61 -8.20 13.50 2.80
CA VAL A 61 -8.82 13.13 4.08
C VAL A 61 -9.89 14.13 4.45
N ILE A 62 -11.15 13.68 4.50
CA ILE A 62 -12.29 14.52 4.86
C ILE A 62 -12.45 14.55 6.37
N ARG A 63 -12.55 15.76 6.92
CA ARG A 63 -12.81 16.04 8.33
C ARG A 63 -13.99 16.99 8.46
N ARG A 64 -14.48 17.16 9.68
CA ARG A 64 -15.47 18.19 10.01
C ARG A 64 -14.89 19.59 9.83
N ASP A 65 -15.76 20.58 9.73
CA ASP A 65 -15.39 22.00 9.58
C ASP A 65 -14.50 22.51 10.72
N ASP A 66 -14.60 21.90 11.91
CA ASP A 66 -13.77 22.21 13.07
C ASP A 66 -12.42 21.45 13.09
N GLY A 67 -12.11 20.70 12.04
CA GLY A 67 -10.91 19.89 11.87
C GLY A 67 -10.93 18.56 12.63
N THR A 68 -12.05 18.21 13.28
CA THR A 68 -12.19 16.94 14.01
C THR A 68 -12.64 15.80 13.10
N THR A 69 -12.40 14.57 13.54
CA THR A 69 -12.80 13.34 12.85
C THR A 69 -13.13 12.28 13.89
N ASP A 70 -14.05 11.35 13.56
CA ASP A 70 -14.34 10.20 14.41
C ASP A 70 -13.21 9.17 14.35
N PHE A 71 -12.59 9.03 13.19
CA PHE A 71 -11.43 8.18 12.95
C PHE A 71 -10.22 9.05 12.57
N PRO A 72 -9.24 9.22 13.49
CA PRO A 72 -7.99 9.91 13.16
C PRO A 72 -7.21 9.15 12.09
N ILE A 73 -6.90 9.84 11.00
CA ILE A 73 -6.05 9.33 9.92
C ILE A 73 -4.76 10.13 9.94
N ASP A 74 -3.64 9.43 10.07
CA ASP A 74 -2.30 10.01 9.94
C ASP A 74 -1.57 9.46 8.72
N GLU A 75 -0.38 9.99 8.45
CA GLU A 75 0.43 9.58 7.30
C GLU A 75 0.82 8.09 7.37
N ASN A 76 1.08 7.54 8.56
CA ASN A 76 1.43 6.13 8.69
C ASN A 76 0.25 5.24 8.30
N TYR A 77 -0.97 5.60 8.70
CA TYR A 77 -2.17 4.86 8.30
C TYR A 77 -2.36 4.83 6.78
N ILE A 78 -2.05 5.94 6.10
CA ILE A 78 -2.09 6.01 4.63
C ILE A 78 -0.94 5.22 4.00
N LEU A 79 0.27 5.30 4.54
CA LEU A 79 1.42 4.54 4.07
C LEU A 79 1.19 3.03 4.19
N GLU A 80 0.46 2.57 5.21
CA GLU A 80 0.04 1.17 5.35
C GLU A 80 -0.87 0.74 4.19
N ALA A 81 -1.85 1.57 3.81
CA ALA A 81 -2.70 1.30 2.66
C ALA A 81 -1.90 1.22 1.35
N VAL A 82 -0.94 2.13 1.15
CA VAL A 82 -0.03 2.09 -0.01
C VAL A 82 0.88 0.86 0.02
N ALA A 83 1.34 0.44 1.20
CA ALA A 83 2.12 -0.78 1.35
C ALA A 83 1.32 -2.00 0.88
N ASN A 84 0.07 -2.09 1.35
CA ASN A 84 -0.84 -3.19 1.03
C ASN A 84 -1.15 -3.25 -0.47
N LEU A 85 -1.34 -2.10 -1.13
CA LEU A 85 -1.45 -2.04 -2.59
C LEU A 85 -0.19 -2.60 -3.29
N ASN A 86 1.00 -2.12 -2.91
CA ASN A 86 2.24 -2.61 -3.51
C ASN A 86 2.50 -4.10 -3.21
N ILE A 87 2.05 -4.61 -2.06
CA ILE A 87 2.16 -6.03 -1.72
C ILE A 87 1.25 -6.88 -2.62
N THR A 88 0.00 -6.44 -2.85
CA THR A 88 -1.01 -7.16 -3.63
C THR A 88 -0.74 -7.10 -5.13
N PHE A 89 -0.33 -5.96 -5.67
CA PHE A 89 -0.25 -5.75 -7.13
C PHE A 89 1.16 -5.92 -7.73
N ASN A 90 2.20 -6.11 -6.90
CA ASN A 90 3.58 -6.27 -7.41
C ASN A 90 3.75 -7.45 -8.37
N GLU A 91 3.04 -8.56 -8.18
CA GLU A 91 3.10 -9.74 -9.04
C GLU A 91 2.58 -9.46 -10.46
N LEU A 92 1.84 -8.36 -10.62
CA LEU A 92 1.36 -7.88 -11.92
C LEU A 92 2.33 -6.86 -12.54
N ASN A 93 3.50 -6.61 -11.94
CA ASN A 93 4.36 -5.49 -12.31
C ASN A 93 3.61 -4.14 -12.26
N VAL A 94 2.69 -3.98 -11.30
CA VAL A 94 1.93 -2.75 -11.03
C VAL A 94 2.31 -2.21 -9.66
N PHE A 95 2.77 -0.96 -9.61
CA PHE A 95 3.28 -0.33 -8.40
C PHE A 95 2.59 1.00 -8.12
N PHE A 96 2.54 1.41 -6.86
CA PHE A 96 1.90 2.63 -6.41
C PHE A 96 2.90 3.53 -5.70
N LYS A 97 3.13 4.73 -6.24
CA LYS A 97 3.98 5.77 -5.64
C LYS A 97 3.13 6.71 -4.79
N TYR A 98 3.36 6.70 -3.49
CA TYR A 98 2.74 7.67 -2.58
C TYR A 98 3.21 9.10 -2.91
N LYS A 99 2.25 10.01 -3.14
CA LYS A 99 2.51 11.43 -3.45
C LYS A 99 2.17 12.39 -2.32
N GLY A 100 1.53 11.90 -1.25
CA GLY A 100 1.11 12.72 -0.12
C GLY A 100 -0.37 12.54 0.20
N PHE A 101 -0.79 13.35 1.17
CA PHE A 101 -2.19 13.50 1.53
C PHE A 101 -2.45 14.95 1.97
N GLU A 102 -3.70 15.36 1.86
CA GLU A 102 -4.19 16.63 2.40
C GLU A 102 -5.50 16.44 3.16
N ASN A 103 -5.75 17.33 4.13
CA ASN A 103 -7.00 17.36 4.87
C ASN A 103 -7.95 18.38 4.24
N LEU A 104 -9.22 17.99 4.08
CA LEU A 104 -10.31 18.83 3.63
C LEU A 104 -11.35 18.91 4.75
N ASP A 105 -11.47 20.08 5.37
CA ASP A 105 -12.46 20.34 6.42
C ASP A 105 -13.78 20.75 5.74
N ASN A 106 -14.77 19.86 5.76
CA ASN A 106 -16.08 20.05 5.12
C ASN A 106 -17.16 19.14 5.74
N ASP A 107 -18.04 19.71 6.56
CA ASP A 107 -19.13 18.96 7.23
C ASP A 107 -20.11 18.30 6.26
N ASP A 108 -20.43 18.96 5.13
CA ASP A 108 -21.36 18.42 4.14
C ASP A 108 -20.78 17.15 3.49
N LEU A 109 -19.52 17.19 3.06
CA LEU A 109 -18.83 16.05 2.47
C LEU A 109 -18.54 14.96 3.51
N TYR A 110 -18.26 15.34 4.76
CA TYR A 110 -18.08 14.41 5.88
C TYR A 110 -19.37 13.63 6.18
N ALA A 111 -20.53 14.26 6.00
CA ALA A 111 -21.85 13.62 6.14
C ALA A 111 -22.33 12.88 4.88
N THR A 112 -21.70 13.10 3.73
CA THR A 112 -22.12 12.56 2.42
C THR A 112 -21.51 11.18 2.14
N ILE A 113 -22.24 10.35 1.40
CA ILE A 113 -21.87 8.98 1.02
C ILE A 113 -22.09 8.84 -0.49
N SER A 114 -21.19 9.40 -1.27
CA SER A 114 -21.34 9.46 -2.71
C SER A 114 -20.00 9.74 -3.35
N LEU A 115 -19.56 8.79 -4.18
CA LEU A 115 -18.38 8.93 -5.01
C LEU A 115 -18.55 10.11 -5.98
N SER A 116 -19.73 10.26 -6.58
CA SER A 116 -20.09 11.37 -7.46
C SER A 116 -20.01 12.74 -6.77
N ASP A 117 -20.50 12.86 -5.54
CA ASP A 117 -20.49 14.14 -4.81
C ASP A 117 -19.06 14.51 -4.41
N ALA A 118 -18.26 13.54 -3.95
CA ALA A 118 -16.85 13.74 -3.65
C ALA A 118 -16.06 14.19 -4.89
N LYS A 119 -16.26 13.51 -6.03
CA LYS A 119 -15.64 13.90 -7.31
C LYS A 119 -16.02 15.32 -7.73
N THR A 120 -17.32 15.62 -7.68
CA THR A 120 -17.84 16.95 -8.06
C THR A 120 -17.20 18.03 -7.18
N TYR A 121 -17.15 17.81 -5.87
CA TYR A 121 -16.53 18.74 -4.93
C TYR A 121 -15.04 18.93 -5.21
N LEU A 122 -14.27 17.85 -5.39
CA LEU A 122 -12.84 17.96 -5.67
C LEU A 122 -12.60 18.68 -7.01
N SER A 123 -13.37 18.36 -8.05
CA SER A 123 -13.29 19.00 -9.35
C SER A 123 -13.63 20.50 -9.28
N ASP A 124 -14.75 20.87 -8.67
CA ASP A 124 -15.23 22.26 -8.61
C ASP A 124 -14.28 23.17 -7.80
N ASN A 125 -13.50 22.60 -6.90
CA ASN A 125 -12.55 23.33 -6.06
C ASN A 125 -11.09 23.17 -6.51
N ASN A 126 -10.81 22.53 -7.66
CA ASN A 126 -9.46 22.24 -8.17
C ASN A 126 -8.58 21.42 -7.20
N TYR A 127 -9.19 20.52 -6.44
CA TYR A 127 -8.51 19.52 -5.63
C TYR A 127 -8.32 18.19 -6.37
N ASN A 128 -8.49 18.15 -7.69
CA ASN A 128 -8.14 16.95 -8.45
C ASN A 128 -6.64 16.97 -8.75
N THR A 129 -5.91 15.96 -8.29
CA THR A 129 -4.53 15.77 -8.75
C THR A 129 -4.57 15.05 -10.09
N ASP A 130 -4.52 15.81 -11.19
CA ASP A 130 -4.61 15.29 -12.56
C ASP A 130 -3.53 14.22 -12.88
N ASN A 131 -2.48 14.16 -12.06
CA ASN A 131 -1.35 13.25 -12.20
C ASN A 131 -1.32 12.08 -11.21
N SER A 132 -2.42 11.80 -10.50
CA SER A 132 -2.50 10.71 -9.53
C SER A 132 -3.88 10.03 -9.50
N LEU A 133 -3.90 8.80 -9.01
CA LEU A 133 -5.11 8.16 -8.49
C LEU A 133 -5.53 8.93 -7.23
N ASN A 134 -6.75 9.45 -7.21
CA ASN A 134 -7.27 10.24 -6.11
C ASN A 134 -8.11 9.34 -5.20
N VAL A 135 -7.76 9.30 -3.92
CA VAL A 135 -8.48 8.52 -2.91
C VAL A 135 -9.05 9.46 -1.88
N VAL A 136 -10.36 9.64 -1.90
CA VAL A 136 -11.05 10.40 -0.86
C VAL A 136 -11.29 9.48 0.33
N VAL A 137 -10.84 9.89 1.52
CA VAL A 137 -10.99 9.10 2.75
C VAL A 137 -11.88 9.85 3.71
N ASN A 138 -13.03 9.27 4.05
CA ASN A 138 -13.95 9.85 5.03
C ASN A 138 -13.68 9.31 6.44
N GLY A 139 -13.39 10.21 7.37
CA GLY A 139 -13.16 9.91 8.78
C GLY A 139 -14.42 9.53 9.59
N ASN A 140 -15.59 9.58 8.99
CA ASN A 140 -16.88 9.27 9.63
C ASN A 140 -17.03 7.75 9.89
N MET A 141 -17.20 7.37 11.16
CA MET A 141 -17.39 5.96 11.59
C MET A 141 -18.87 5.52 11.60
N TYR A 142 -19.82 6.43 11.37
CA TYR A 142 -21.25 6.15 11.45
C TYR A 142 -21.80 5.73 10.09
N TYR A 143 -21.43 4.54 9.61
CA TYR A 143 -22.15 3.95 8.47
C TYR A 143 -22.45 2.45 8.59
N GLN A 144 -23.55 2.05 7.94
CA GLN A 144 -24.18 0.72 7.98
C GLN A 144 -24.47 0.14 6.57
N GLY A 145 -23.71 0.49 5.53
CA GLY A 145 -24.06 0.03 4.17
C GLY A 145 -22.96 0.06 3.11
N GLY A 146 -21.67 0.08 3.46
CA GLY A 146 -20.59 -0.02 2.46
C GLY A 146 -19.22 0.46 2.92
N GLY A 147 -18.16 -0.16 2.41
CA GLY A 147 -16.77 0.09 2.86
C GLY A 147 -15.94 0.98 1.94
N GLY A 148 -16.29 1.04 0.66
CA GLY A 148 -15.58 1.76 -0.38
C GLY A 148 -16.38 1.84 -1.69
N PHE A 149 -15.94 2.75 -2.56
CA PHE A 149 -16.51 3.01 -3.87
C PHE A 149 -15.39 3.35 -4.86
N ALA A 150 -15.52 2.92 -6.11
CA ALA A 150 -14.55 3.17 -7.16
C ALA A 150 -15.20 3.56 -8.48
N ASP A 151 -14.49 4.36 -9.28
CA ASP A 151 -14.73 4.36 -10.72
C ASP A 151 -14.44 2.98 -11.31
N TYR A 152 -15.34 2.49 -12.17
CA TYR A 152 -14.98 1.40 -13.06
C TYR A 152 -14.10 1.95 -14.20
N ILE A 153 -12.87 1.45 -14.31
CA ILE A 153 -11.87 1.96 -15.27
C ILE A 153 -11.71 3.48 -15.13
N GLY A 154 -11.07 3.89 -14.04
CA GLY A 154 -10.91 5.30 -13.70
C GLY A 154 -9.80 5.54 -12.68
N ASN A 155 -9.75 6.76 -12.16
CA ASN A 155 -8.66 7.20 -11.29
C ASN A 155 -9.14 7.73 -9.93
N PHE A 156 -10.35 7.37 -9.51
CA PHE A 156 -10.94 7.91 -8.29
C PHE A 156 -11.54 6.80 -7.44
N ASN A 157 -11.32 6.93 -6.12
CA ASN A 157 -11.89 6.09 -5.10
C ASN A 157 -12.45 6.94 -3.96
N TYR A 158 -13.44 6.40 -3.27
CA TYR A 158 -13.95 6.91 -2.02
C TYR A 158 -13.93 5.79 -1.00
N MET A 159 -13.26 6.00 0.13
CA MET A 159 -13.06 5.01 1.18
C MET A 159 -13.52 5.58 2.51
N TYR A 160 -14.11 4.75 3.36
CA TYR A 160 -14.13 5.09 4.78
C TYR A 160 -12.80 4.74 5.42
N ALA A 161 -12.38 5.58 6.36
CA ALA A 161 -11.11 5.44 7.07
C ALA A 161 -10.89 4.02 7.58
N GLU A 162 -11.93 3.44 8.18
CA GLU A 162 -11.83 2.15 8.86
C GLU A 162 -11.62 0.92 7.94
N TYR A 163 -11.74 1.10 6.62
CA TYR A 163 -11.51 0.08 5.59
C TYR A 163 -10.27 0.36 4.74
N LEU A 164 -9.54 1.45 5.01
CA LEU A 164 -8.44 1.91 4.16
C LEU A 164 -7.23 0.95 4.17
N THR A 165 -6.90 0.39 5.33
CA THR A 165 -5.71 -0.47 5.50
C THR A 165 -6.00 -1.96 5.42
N ILE A 166 -7.21 -2.33 5.01
CA ILE A 166 -7.61 -3.71 4.81
C ILE A 166 -7.97 -3.93 3.33
N TYR A 167 -8.33 -5.16 2.95
CA TYR A 167 -8.40 -5.59 1.55
C TYR A 167 -9.29 -4.70 0.65
N GLN A 168 -10.25 -3.97 1.21
CA GLN A 168 -11.19 -3.13 0.48
C GLN A 168 -10.48 -2.08 -0.36
N MET A 169 -9.38 -1.48 0.10
CA MET A 169 -8.65 -0.52 -0.74
C MET A 169 -8.09 -1.20 -1.99
N GLN A 170 -7.58 -2.43 -1.88
CA GLN A 170 -7.13 -3.20 -3.04
C GLN A 170 -8.29 -3.62 -3.94
N HIS A 171 -9.45 -3.93 -3.36
CA HIS A 171 -10.69 -4.25 -4.08
C HIS A 171 -11.17 -3.07 -4.93
N GLU A 172 -11.28 -1.88 -4.34
CA GLU A 172 -11.69 -0.66 -5.05
C GLU A 172 -10.68 -0.28 -6.16
N ILE A 173 -9.38 -0.44 -5.89
CA ILE A 173 -8.36 -0.29 -6.94
C ILE A 173 -8.51 -1.37 -8.03
N GLY A 174 -8.94 -2.59 -7.70
CA GLY A 174 -9.30 -3.61 -8.68
C GLY A 174 -10.38 -3.13 -9.66
N HIS A 175 -11.40 -2.43 -9.17
CA HIS A 175 -12.43 -1.81 -10.02
C HIS A 175 -11.88 -0.70 -10.91
N ASN A 176 -11.03 0.18 -10.37
CA ASN A 176 -10.33 1.17 -11.19
C ASN A 176 -9.52 0.52 -12.31
N LEU A 177 -9.03 -0.70 -12.11
CA LEU A 177 -8.23 -1.45 -13.07
C LEU A 177 -9.05 -2.45 -13.92
N GLY A 178 -10.39 -2.32 -13.92
CA GLY A 178 -11.27 -3.04 -14.85
C GLY A 178 -11.82 -4.38 -14.36
N LEU A 179 -11.61 -4.72 -13.09
CA LEU A 179 -12.25 -5.88 -12.47
C LEU A 179 -13.68 -5.55 -12.03
N LYS A 180 -14.57 -6.53 -12.16
CA LYS A 180 -15.95 -6.48 -11.64
C LYS A 180 -16.08 -7.43 -10.46
N HIS A 181 -17.18 -7.32 -9.70
CA HIS A 181 -17.49 -8.31 -8.69
C HIS A 181 -17.69 -9.68 -9.32
N THR A 182 -17.16 -10.74 -8.71
CA THR A 182 -17.21 -12.10 -9.27
C THR A 182 -18.64 -12.69 -9.39
N PHE A 183 -19.61 -12.06 -8.75
CA PHE A 183 -21.04 -12.43 -8.78
C PHE A 183 -21.88 -11.40 -9.57
N GLN A 184 -21.23 -10.56 -10.39
CA GLN A 184 -21.88 -9.53 -11.20
C GLN A 184 -23.06 -10.13 -11.99
N ASP A 185 -24.18 -9.40 -12.04
CA ASP A 185 -25.40 -9.78 -12.75
C ASP A 185 -26.02 -11.13 -12.35
N TYR A 186 -25.60 -11.71 -11.22
CA TYR A 186 -26.25 -12.90 -10.68
C TYR A 186 -27.76 -12.67 -10.44
N GLY A 187 -28.56 -13.69 -10.77
CA GLY A 187 -30.02 -13.66 -10.61
C GLY A 187 -30.77 -12.87 -11.70
N ASN A 188 -30.04 -12.30 -12.66
CA ASN A 188 -30.59 -11.69 -13.86
C ASN A 188 -30.33 -12.58 -15.09
N SER A 189 -30.95 -12.25 -16.22
CA SER A 189 -30.74 -12.92 -17.52
C SER A 189 -29.33 -12.78 -18.10
N ALA A 190 -28.48 -11.96 -17.50
CA ALA A 190 -27.09 -11.74 -17.90
C ALA A 190 -26.08 -12.42 -16.95
N CYS A 191 -26.58 -13.32 -16.10
CA CYS A 191 -25.77 -14.15 -15.22
C CYS A 191 -24.80 -15.03 -16.00
N GLU A 192 -23.66 -15.30 -15.38
CA GLU A 192 -22.70 -16.27 -15.89
C GLU A 192 -23.20 -17.71 -15.68
N HIS A 193 -22.93 -18.58 -16.66
CA HIS A 193 -23.22 -20.00 -16.61
C HIS A 193 -21.99 -20.79 -16.18
N VAL A 194 -22.18 -21.95 -15.56
CA VAL A 194 -21.05 -22.82 -15.16
C VAL A 194 -20.28 -23.43 -16.34
N THR A 195 -20.84 -23.41 -17.56
CA THR A 195 -20.23 -24.02 -18.73
C THR A 195 -18.90 -23.36 -19.08
N ARG A 196 -17.85 -24.19 -19.23
CA ARG A 196 -16.47 -23.75 -19.53
C ARG A 196 -15.94 -24.26 -20.87
N ASP A 197 -16.77 -24.90 -21.69
CA ASP A 197 -16.39 -25.26 -23.06
C ASP A 197 -16.74 -24.11 -24.01
N PRO A 198 -15.78 -23.35 -24.54
CA PRO A 198 -16.05 -22.24 -25.44
C PRO A 198 -16.64 -22.66 -26.79
N ASN A 199 -16.72 -23.96 -27.09
CA ASN A 199 -17.43 -24.47 -28.28
C ASN A 199 -18.92 -24.77 -28.01
N ASP A 200 -19.35 -24.69 -26.76
CA ASP A 200 -20.74 -24.84 -26.38
C ASP A 200 -21.46 -23.49 -26.57
N ILE A 201 -22.17 -23.37 -27.70
CA ILE A 201 -22.79 -22.14 -28.17
C ILE A 201 -24.29 -22.17 -27.90
N ASP A 202 -24.86 -20.99 -27.60
CA ASP A 202 -26.29 -20.81 -27.33
C ASP A 202 -27.19 -21.46 -28.40
N ASP A 203 -28.00 -22.45 -27.99
CA ASP A 203 -29.14 -22.98 -28.73
C ASP A 203 -30.42 -22.26 -28.29
N PRO A 204 -30.88 -21.24 -29.05
CA PRO A 204 -32.04 -20.44 -28.68
C PRO A 204 -33.36 -21.24 -28.68
N ASN A 205 -33.37 -22.51 -29.09
CA ASN A 205 -34.54 -23.37 -29.06
C ASN A 205 -34.59 -24.28 -27.81
N ASP A 206 -33.52 -24.35 -27.01
CA ASP A 206 -33.49 -25.10 -25.76
C ASP A 206 -33.53 -24.13 -24.57
N PRO A 207 -34.67 -24.02 -23.86
CA PRO A 207 -34.77 -23.14 -22.70
C PRO A 207 -33.93 -23.61 -21.49
N TYR A 208 -33.29 -24.76 -21.58
CA TYR A 208 -32.38 -25.32 -20.57
C TYR A 208 -30.92 -25.36 -21.06
N ASP A 209 -30.60 -24.64 -22.14
CA ASP A 209 -29.24 -24.63 -22.67
C ASP A 209 -28.24 -23.97 -21.73
N THR A 210 -27.22 -24.72 -21.35
CA THR A 210 -26.09 -24.27 -20.53
C THR A 210 -24.93 -23.98 -21.46
N TYR A 211 -24.96 -22.87 -22.20
CA TYR A 211 -23.85 -22.50 -23.11
C TYR A 211 -22.76 -21.68 -22.40
N PHE A 212 -21.58 -21.61 -23.02
CA PHE A 212 -20.47 -20.80 -22.53
C PHE A 212 -20.73 -19.30 -22.72
N ASN A 213 -20.71 -18.53 -21.62
CA ASN A 213 -20.91 -17.09 -21.66
C ASN A 213 -19.96 -16.27 -20.77
N ALA A 214 -18.94 -16.89 -20.17
CA ALA A 214 -18.02 -16.26 -19.20
C ALA A 214 -17.21 -15.06 -19.76
N THR A 215 -17.19 -14.86 -21.08
CA THR A 215 -16.57 -13.68 -21.73
C THR A 215 -17.49 -12.46 -21.81
N THR A 216 -18.77 -12.63 -21.53
CA THR A 216 -19.82 -11.62 -21.77
C THR A 216 -20.84 -11.50 -20.63
N ALA A 217 -20.75 -12.38 -19.63
CA ALA A 217 -21.62 -12.46 -18.48
C ALA A 217 -20.78 -12.56 -17.20
N GLY A 218 -21.38 -12.26 -16.06
CA GLY A 218 -20.64 -12.25 -14.79
C GLY A 218 -19.64 -11.11 -14.71
N ASP A 219 -18.45 -11.41 -14.17
CA ASP A 219 -17.34 -10.46 -14.11
C ASP A 219 -16.55 -10.36 -15.42
N ASN A 220 -16.97 -11.11 -16.43
CA ASN A 220 -16.34 -11.28 -17.73
C ASN A 220 -14.95 -11.93 -17.67
N VAL A 221 -14.62 -12.69 -16.63
CA VAL A 221 -13.33 -13.39 -16.50
C VAL A 221 -13.56 -14.91 -16.58
N VAL A 222 -12.80 -15.61 -17.44
CA VAL A 222 -13.11 -17.02 -17.77
C VAL A 222 -12.73 -18.01 -16.65
N ASP A 223 -11.73 -17.68 -15.83
CA ASP A 223 -11.23 -18.56 -14.77
C ASP A 223 -11.75 -18.21 -13.37
N THR A 224 -12.66 -17.24 -13.25
CA THR A 224 -13.50 -17.06 -12.06
C THR A 224 -14.70 -17.99 -12.17
N ALA A 225 -15.22 -18.46 -11.03
CA ALA A 225 -16.43 -19.27 -11.02
C ALA A 225 -17.68 -18.38 -11.19
N ALA A 226 -18.72 -18.92 -11.83
CA ALA A 226 -20.04 -18.31 -11.93
C ALA A 226 -20.74 -18.31 -10.54
N ILE A 227 -20.37 -17.36 -9.67
CA ILE A 227 -20.76 -17.35 -8.26
C ILE A 227 -22.18 -16.77 -8.08
N ASN A 228 -22.98 -17.43 -7.22
CA ASN A 228 -24.27 -16.90 -6.78
C ASN A 228 -24.16 -15.94 -5.59
N SER A 229 -25.11 -14.99 -5.48
CA SER A 229 -24.98 -13.79 -4.62
C SER A 229 -24.68 -14.03 -3.12
N THR A 230 -23.81 -13.16 -2.61
CA THR A 230 -23.83 -12.34 -1.38
C THR A 230 -24.22 -12.83 0.02
N VAL A 231 -24.56 -14.08 0.29
CA VAL A 231 -24.77 -14.49 1.70
C VAL A 231 -24.22 -15.88 2.00
N PRO A 232 -23.19 -16.01 2.86
CA PRO A 232 -22.79 -17.30 3.40
C PRO A 232 -23.95 -17.88 4.20
N GLY A 233 -24.67 -18.83 3.61
CA GLY A 233 -25.42 -19.81 4.37
C GLY A 233 -24.43 -20.65 5.18
N HIS A 234 -24.55 -20.58 6.50
CA HIS A 234 -24.13 -21.49 7.58
C HIS A 234 -22.87 -22.40 7.54
N ASP A 235 -22.09 -22.51 6.45
CA ASP A 235 -21.06 -23.53 6.27
C ASP A 235 -19.62 -22.98 6.10
N PHE A 236 -19.41 -21.68 6.30
CA PHE A 236 -18.08 -21.09 6.27
C PHE A 236 -17.33 -21.29 7.59
N ASN A 237 -16.14 -21.90 7.55
CA ASN A 237 -15.26 -21.96 8.72
C ASN A 237 -14.38 -20.72 8.80
N TYR A 238 -14.85 -19.76 9.58
CA TYR A 238 -14.19 -18.47 9.82
C TYR A 238 -12.79 -18.55 10.44
N SER A 239 -12.35 -19.71 10.94
CA SER A 239 -11.05 -19.85 11.61
C SER A 239 -9.88 -20.25 10.70
N ASN A 240 -10.17 -20.78 9.50
CA ASN A 240 -9.15 -21.37 8.64
C ASN A 240 -9.40 -21.15 7.13
N CYS A 241 -10.34 -20.27 6.77
CA CYS A 241 -10.72 -19.97 5.38
C CYS A 241 -11.15 -21.22 4.55
N THR A 242 -11.56 -22.33 5.20
CA THR A 242 -11.99 -23.56 4.48
C THR A 242 -13.51 -23.70 4.43
N TYR A 243 -14.03 -24.32 3.38
CA TYR A 243 -15.46 -24.55 3.19
C TYR A 243 -15.72 -25.68 2.16
N ASP A 244 -16.98 -26.12 2.11
CA ASP A 244 -17.55 -27.08 1.16
C ASP A 244 -18.95 -26.55 0.80
N ILE A 245 -19.02 -25.65 -0.19
CA ILE A 245 -20.26 -25.00 -0.61
C ILE A 245 -20.63 -25.51 -1.99
N ASN A 246 -21.79 -26.16 -2.06
CA ASN A 246 -22.48 -26.46 -3.30
C ASN A 246 -23.36 -25.27 -3.67
N GLY A 247 -23.09 -24.66 -4.81
CA GLY A 247 -23.89 -23.60 -5.41
C GLY A 247 -24.64 -24.09 -6.65
N SER A 248 -25.41 -23.19 -7.23
CA SER A 248 -25.96 -23.36 -8.57
C SER A 248 -25.96 -22.00 -9.28
N ASP A 249 -25.75 -22.01 -10.59
CA ASP A 249 -25.86 -20.79 -11.39
C ASP A 249 -27.34 -20.38 -11.51
N CYS A 250 -27.59 -19.32 -12.29
CA CYS A 250 -28.93 -18.81 -12.54
C CYS A 250 -29.84 -19.75 -13.34
N GLN A 251 -29.33 -20.86 -13.89
CA GLN A 251 -30.08 -21.90 -14.57
C GLN A 251 -30.25 -23.14 -13.68
N ASP A 252 -29.94 -23.02 -12.38
CA ASP A 252 -29.94 -24.11 -11.39
C ASP A 252 -28.91 -25.22 -11.70
N THR A 253 -27.89 -24.93 -12.53
CA THR A 253 -26.81 -25.90 -12.80
C THR A 253 -25.85 -25.93 -11.60
N PRO A 254 -25.67 -27.08 -10.93
CA PRO A 254 -24.85 -27.15 -9.72
C PRO A 254 -23.36 -26.92 -10.00
N PHE A 255 -22.67 -26.27 -9.06
CA PHE A 255 -21.21 -26.13 -9.03
C PHE A 255 -20.67 -26.22 -7.61
N ASP A 256 -19.38 -26.58 -7.50
CA ASP A 256 -18.63 -26.54 -6.24
C ASP A 256 -17.80 -25.26 -6.21
N LEU A 257 -17.92 -24.46 -5.14
CA LEU A 257 -16.99 -23.36 -4.93
C LEU A 257 -15.69 -23.87 -4.34
N ASN A 258 -14.57 -23.34 -4.84
CA ASN A 258 -13.24 -23.62 -4.34
C ASN A 258 -12.63 -22.37 -3.64
N GLN A 259 -11.51 -22.55 -2.93
CA GLN A 259 -10.99 -21.52 -2.01
C GLN A 259 -10.62 -20.25 -2.75
N VAL A 260 -10.14 -20.37 -4.00
CA VAL A 260 -9.80 -19.18 -4.80
C VAL A 260 -11.03 -18.34 -5.16
N ASP A 261 -12.23 -18.93 -5.22
CA ASP A 261 -13.46 -18.22 -5.58
C ASP A 261 -13.96 -17.32 -4.43
N LEU A 262 -13.76 -17.75 -3.18
CA LEU A 262 -14.14 -16.99 -1.99
C LEU A 262 -13.06 -16.03 -1.52
N GLU A 263 -11.79 -16.43 -1.63
CA GLU A 263 -10.66 -15.58 -1.28
C GLU A 263 -10.32 -14.54 -2.36
N ASN A 264 -11.06 -14.60 -3.48
CA ASN A 264 -10.95 -13.67 -4.57
C ASN A 264 -11.11 -12.23 -4.07
N LEU A 265 -10.17 -11.36 -4.46
CA LEU A 265 -10.16 -9.95 -4.10
C LEU A 265 -11.49 -9.26 -4.43
N MET A 266 -12.16 -9.68 -5.52
CA MET A 266 -13.40 -9.09 -6.03
C MET A 266 -14.68 -9.71 -5.46
N ASN A 267 -14.56 -10.65 -4.51
CA ASN A 267 -15.70 -11.21 -3.78
C ASN A 267 -15.95 -10.42 -2.49
N ILE A 268 -17.18 -10.01 -2.19
CA ILE A 268 -17.50 -9.15 -1.02
C ILE A 268 -18.02 -9.92 0.21
N ASN A 269 -18.10 -11.26 0.16
CA ASN A 269 -19.02 -12.05 1.00
C ASN A 269 -18.51 -12.59 2.35
N ILE A 270 -17.36 -12.13 2.85
CA ILE A 270 -16.75 -12.60 4.10
C ILE A 270 -16.73 -11.48 5.18
N PRO A 271 -17.03 -11.76 6.46
CA PRO A 271 -16.98 -10.77 7.54
C PRO A 271 -15.65 -10.02 7.62
N ARG A 272 -15.73 -8.76 8.07
CA ARG A 272 -14.61 -7.81 8.23
C ARG A 272 -13.41 -8.37 9.01
N ASP A 273 -13.64 -9.27 9.94
CA ASP A 273 -12.60 -9.77 10.87
C ASP A 273 -11.65 -10.80 10.21
N LEU A 274 -11.84 -11.12 8.93
CA LEU A 274 -11.07 -12.15 8.20
C LEU A 274 -10.25 -11.61 7.03
N ASN A 275 -9.59 -10.47 7.24
CA ASN A 275 -8.71 -9.83 6.26
C ASN A 275 -7.60 -10.74 5.70
N LEU A 276 -7.23 -11.82 6.41
CA LEU A 276 -6.20 -12.76 5.98
C LEU A 276 -6.63 -13.68 4.82
N CYS A 277 -7.93 -13.77 4.51
CA CYS A 277 -8.45 -14.66 3.47
C CYS A 277 -8.77 -13.92 2.14
N ARG A 278 -8.32 -12.67 1.89
CA ARG A 278 -8.88 -11.84 0.79
C ARG A 278 -7.84 -11.03 0.01
N ILE A 279 -6.94 -11.71 -0.68
CA ILE A 279 -5.93 -11.03 -1.52
C ILE A 279 -5.60 -11.81 -2.79
N LEU A 280 -6.38 -12.84 -3.14
CA LEU A 280 -6.10 -13.65 -4.32
C LEU A 280 -6.76 -13.04 -5.56
N MET A 281 -6.00 -12.96 -6.65
CA MET A 281 -6.52 -12.73 -7.99
C MET A 281 -6.30 -13.98 -8.83
N THR A 282 -7.24 -14.30 -9.72
CA THR A 282 -7.01 -15.36 -10.71
C THR A 282 -6.03 -14.87 -11.79
N PRO A 283 -5.31 -15.76 -12.47
CA PRO A 283 -4.51 -15.37 -13.64
C PRO A 283 -5.30 -14.58 -14.69
N GLY A 284 -6.57 -14.91 -14.93
CA GLY A 284 -7.45 -14.19 -15.84
C GLY A 284 -7.77 -12.76 -15.37
N GLN A 285 -7.93 -12.54 -14.07
CA GLN A 285 -8.05 -11.20 -13.48
C GLN A 285 -6.75 -10.41 -13.63
N MET A 286 -5.59 -11.05 -13.46
CA MET A 286 -4.30 -10.39 -13.67
C MET A 286 -4.10 -9.94 -15.12
N VAL A 287 -4.46 -10.80 -16.09
CA VAL A 287 -4.49 -10.42 -17.51
C VAL A 287 -5.45 -9.25 -17.73
N ARG A 288 -6.67 -9.34 -17.17
CA ARG A 288 -7.70 -8.29 -17.30
C ARG A 288 -7.20 -6.93 -16.83
N ILE A 289 -6.53 -6.87 -15.67
CA ILE A 289 -5.92 -5.64 -15.16
C ILE A 289 -4.90 -5.09 -16.16
N ARG A 290 -3.95 -5.92 -16.62
CA ARG A 290 -2.88 -5.47 -17.50
C ARG A 290 -3.37 -4.99 -18.86
N GLU A 291 -4.29 -5.73 -19.46
CA GLU A 291 -4.89 -5.36 -20.74
C GLU A 291 -5.80 -4.13 -20.61
N THR A 292 -6.45 -3.93 -19.45
CA THR A 292 -7.18 -2.69 -19.16
C THR A 292 -6.22 -1.49 -19.06
N ILE A 293 -5.09 -1.63 -18.37
CA ILE A 293 -4.10 -0.56 -18.27
C ILE A 293 -3.59 -0.13 -19.66
N GLU A 294 -3.27 -1.10 -20.53
CA GLU A 294 -2.79 -0.84 -21.89
C GLU A 294 -3.89 -0.35 -22.84
N GLY A 295 -5.11 -0.84 -22.65
CA GLY A 295 -6.28 -0.53 -23.48
C GLY A 295 -6.89 0.85 -23.24
N TYR A 296 -6.67 1.45 -22.06
CA TYR A 296 -7.23 2.75 -21.68
C TYR A 296 -6.14 3.79 -21.34
N PRO A 297 -5.24 4.12 -22.28
CA PRO A 297 -4.13 5.01 -22.02
C PRO A 297 -4.59 6.44 -21.67
N ASN A 298 -5.75 6.87 -22.16
CA ASN A 298 -6.34 8.17 -21.83
C ASN A 298 -6.74 8.31 -20.35
N VAL A 299 -6.84 7.20 -19.61
CA VAL A 299 -7.05 7.20 -18.16
C VAL A 299 -5.72 7.02 -17.44
N PHE A 300 -5.01 5.93 -17.75
CA PHE A 300 -3.90 5.49 -16.93
C PHE A 300 -2.58 6.22 -17.20
N THR A 301 -2.34 6.73 -18.40
CA THR A 301 -1.11 7.51 -18.68
C THR A 301 -1.09 8.85 -17.95
N LEU A 302 -2.27 9.42 -17.65
CA LEU A 302 -2.38 10.70 -16.95
C LEU A 302 -1.91 10.59 -15.51
N VAL A 303 -2.21 9.46 -14.86
CA VAL A 303 -1.90 9.20 -13.44
C VAL A 303 -0.62 8.39 -13.22
N SER A 304 0.09 8.08 -14.32
CA SER A 304 1.32 7.29 -14.27
C SER A 304 2.50 8.11 -13.75
N GLY A 305 3.29 7.48 -12.89
CA GLY A 305 4.66 7.87 -12.57
C GLY A 305 5.67 7.06 -13.38
N THR A 306 6.89 6.99 -12.86
CA THR A 306 8.00 6.23 -13.43
C THR A 306 8.61 5.31 -12.37
N ILE A 307 9.32 4.28 -12.81
CA ILE A 307 10.09 3.43 -11.90
C ILE A 307 11.12 4.24 -11.10
N ALA A 308 11.65 5.34 -11.66
CA ALA A 308 12.55 6.22 -10.95
C ALA A 308 11.91 6.84 -9.70
N ASP A 309 10.60 7.12 -9.73
CA ASP A 309 9.89 7.71 -8.60
C ASP A 309 9.84 6.76 -7.37
N LEU A 310 9.89 5.44 -7.59
CA LEU A 310 9.97 4.46 -6.49
C LEU A 310 11.30 4.55 -5.73
N TYR A 311 12.33 5.14 -6.34
CA TYR A 311 13.66 5.34 -5.75
C TYR A 311 13.85 6.73 -5.14
N GLU A 312 12.79 7.54 -5.09
CA GLU A 312 12.80 8.82 -4.39
C GLU A 312 12.17 8.69 -3.00
N PRO A 313 12.73 9.37 -1.99
CA PRO A 313 12.07 9.45 -0.69
C PRO A 313 10.71 10.13 -0.82
N TYR A 314 9.73 9.73 -0.01
CA TYR A 314 8.46 10.44 0.07
C TYR A 314 8.53 11.66 1.00
N SER A 315 9.49 11.66 1.93
CA SER A 315 9.71 12.73 2.89
C SER A 315 11.19 12.84 3.28
N GLY A 316 11.59 14.02 3.75
CA GLY A 316 12.96 14.33 4.14
C GLY A 316 13.90 14.57 2.96
N GLU A 317 15.16 14.86 3.28
CA GLU A 317 16.13 15.34 2.29
C GLU A 317 17.52 14.70 2.50
N TYR A 318 18.31 14.66 1.45
CA TYR A 318 19.73 14.33 1.55
C TYR A 318 20.52 15.60 1.87
N TYR A 319 21.41 15.51 2.86
CA TYR A 319 22.26 16.65 3.21
C TYR A 319 23.54 16.65 2.39
N LEU A 320 24.02 17.86 2.10
CA LEU A 320 25.29 18.07 1.41
C LEU A 320 26.48 18.11 2.40
N ALA A 321 26.30 18.69 3.59
CA ALA A 321 27.25 18.77 4.70
C ALA A 321 26.48 18.93 6.04
N GLY A 322 27.13 18.64 7.18
CA GLY A 322 26.51 18.81 8.52
C GLY A 322 25.76 17.57 9.07
N PRO A 323 25.26 17.60 10.32
CA PRO A 323 24.36 16.59 10.83
C PRO A 323 22.93 16.91 10.36
N LEU A 324 22.29 15.98 9.65
CA LEU A 324 20.82 15.99 9.62
C LEU A 324 20.31 15.75 11.03
N LEU A 325 19.41 16.62 11.48
CA LEU A 325 18.54 16.29 12.59
C LEU A 325 17.71 15.04 12.20
N PRO A 326 17.44 14.12 13.13
CA PRO A 326 16.70 12.89 12.84
C PRO A 326 15.39 13.10 12.07
N GLU A 327 14.71 14.22 12.29
CA GLU A 327 13.47 14.63 11.63
C GLU A 327 13.59 14.96 10.12
N HIS A 328 14.79 15.05 9.56
CA HIS A 328 15.00 15.43 8.14
C HIS A 328 15.57 14.29 7.28
N ARG A 329 15.57 13.05 7.79
CA ARG A 329 16.11 11.89 7.06
C ARG A 329 15.25 11.55 5.84
N PRO A 330 15.86 11.11 4.72
CA PRO A 330 15.11 10.68 3.55
C PRO A 330 14.40 9.35 3.87
N LEU A 331 13.08 9.41 4.01
CA LEU A 331 12.21 8.27 4.29
C LEU A 331 11.61 7.73 3.00
N PHE A 332 11.59 6.40 2.91
CA PHE A 332 11.09 5.66 1.77
C PHE A 332 9.81 4.93 2.14
N GLN A 333 8.90 4.81 1.17
CA GLN A 333 7.58 4.23 1.43
C GLN A 333 7.70 2.71 1.72
N PRO A 334 6.82 2.15 2.56
CA PRO A 334 6.69 0.71 2.74
C PRO A 334 6.12 0.00 1.50
N GLY A 335 6.03 -1.33 1.55
CA GLY A 335 5.45 -2.15 0.48
C GLY A 335 6.45 -2.76 -0.50
N PHE A 336 7.75 -2.53 -0.31
CA PHE A 336 8.82 -3.10 -1.13
C PHE A 336 9.87 -3.82 -0.29
N ASN A 337 10.47 -4.87 -0.86
CA ASN A 337 11.70 -5.42 -0.30
C ASN A 337 12.86 -4.51 -0.72
N TYR A 338 13.46 -3.82 0.24
CA TYR A 338 14.64 -2.99 0.01
C TYR A 338 15.91 -3.76 0.40
N ARG A 339 16.93 -3.66 -0.45
CA ARG A 339 18.31 -3.96 -0.08
C ARG A 339 19.16 -2.71 -0.32
N PHE A 340 19.77 -2.20 0.72
CA PHE A 340 20.74 -1.10 0.62
C PHE A 340 22.12 -1.71 0.56
N VAL A 341 22.69 -1.77 -0.63
CA VAL A 341 23.97 -2.41 -0.89
C VAL A 341 25.11 -1.42 -0.83
N GLU A 342 26.26 -1.83 -0.31
CA GLU A 342 27.45 -0.98 -0.24
C GLU A 342 27.81 -0.46 -1.65
N CYS A 343 27.92 0.85 -1.78
CA CYS A 343 28.40 1.50 -2.98
C CYS A 343 29.60 2.39 -2.65
N CYS A 344 30.41 2.70 -3.66
CA CYS A 344 31.57 3.57 -3.48
C CYS A 344 31.64 4.64 -4.56
N CYS A 345 32.40 5.70 -4.25
CA CYS A 345 32.85 6.85 -5.05
C CYS A 345 32.40 8.18 -4.38
N ASN A 346 32.94 9.33 -4.76
CA ASN A 346 32.56 10.59 -4.12
C ASN A 346 31.20 11.12 -4.62
N TYR A 347 30.11 10.53 -4.13
CA TYR A 347 28.71 10.90 -4.44
C TYR A 347 28.05 11.53 -3.21
N PRO A 348 28.31 12.83 -2.93
CA PRO A 348 27.78 13.52 -1.74
C PRO A 348 26.26 13.72 -1.77
N GLN A 349 25.62 13.38 -2.88
CA GLN A 349 24.18 13.27 -3.08
C GLN A 349 23.91 11.97 -3.83
N PRO A 350 22.70 11.38 -3.70
CA PRO A 350 22.33 10.23 -4.50
C PRO A 350 22.54 10.51 -5.98
N THR A 351 23.13 9.57 -6.70
CA THR A 351 23.27 9.69 -8.15
C THR A 351 21.90 9.82 -8.82
N ASP A 352 21.86 10.43 -10.02
CA ASP A 352 20.67 10.34 -10.87
C ASP A 352 20.26 8.87 -11.07
N PHE A 353 18.95 8.62 -11.23
CA PHE A 353 18.44 7.26 -11.41
C PHE A 353 19.12 6.56 -12.59
N ASN A 354 19.26 7.24 -13.74
CA ASN A 354 19.86 6.68 -14.94
C ASN A 354 21.40 6.53 -14.86
N ASN A 355 22.05 7.05 -13.81
CA ASN A 355 23.49 6.90 -13.65
C ASN A 355 23.81 5.59 -12.92
N THR A 356 24.23 4.59 -13.68
CA THR A 356 24.66 3.26 -13.19
C THR A 356 26.18 3.07 -13.20
N SER A 357 26.95 4.15 -13.41
CA SER A 357 28.42 4.08 -13.53
C SER A 357 29.17 3.90 -12.21
N PHE A 358 28.46 3.93 -11.07
CA PHE A 358 29.04 3.72 -9.75
C PHE A 358 29.36 2.24 -9.51
N SER A 359 30.31 1.98 -8.61
CA SER A 359 30.63 0.62 -8.19
C SER A 359 29.85 0.27 -6.93
N TYR A 360 29.42 -0.98 -6.83
CA TYR A 360 28.72 -1.52 -5.67
C TYR A 360 29.11 -2.98 -5.44
N THR A 361 28.84 -3.47 -4.23
CA THR A 361 29.05 -4.88 -3.88
C THR A 361 27.71 -5.56 -3.61
N ASN A 362 27.72 -6.88 -3.45
CA ASN A 362 26.52 -7.62 -3.04
C ASN A 362 26.27 -7.58 -1.52
N ASN A 363 27.12 -6.89 -0.76
CA ASN A 363 27.00 -6.74 0.68
C ASN A 363 25.87 -5.75 1.00
N ALA A 364 24.79 -6.24 1.61
CA ALA A 364 23.68 -5.40 2.06
C ALA A 364 23.99 -4.84 3.45
N ILE A 365 24.05 -3.52 3.57
CA ILE A 365 24.22 -2.79 4.84
C ILE A 365 22.90 -2.76 5.62
N LEU A 366 21.78 -2.71 4.90
CA LEU A 366 20.43 -2.76 5.44
C LEU A 366 19.53 -3.54 4.49
N THR A 367 18.60 -4.31 5.04
CA THR A 367 17.55 -5.01 4.28
C THR A 367 16.24 -4.81 5.00
N ILE A 368 15.22 -4.37 4.28
CA ILE A 368 13.88 -4.10 4.79
C ILE A 368 12.90 -4.97 4.03
N SER A 369 11.98 -5.60 4.76
CA SER A 369 10.91 -6.41 4.19
C SER A 369 9.78 -5.52 3.66
N LYS A 370 9.07 -5.96 2.61
CA LYS A 370 7.82 -5.33 2.17
C LYS A 370 6.76 -5.23 3.27
N PHE A 371 6.86 -6.06 4.31
CA PHE A 371 5.98 -6.10 5.48
C PHE A 371 6.52 -5.31 6.69
N GLU A 372 7.50 -4.43 6.52
CA GLU A 372 7.97 -3.54 7.60
C GLU A 372 6.84 -2.65 8.11
N THR A 373 6.79 -2.40 9.43
CA THR A 373 5.77 -1.56 10.08
C THR A 373 6.36 -0.37 10.82
N ASP A 374 7.67 -0.35 11.09
CA ASP A 374 8.39 0.85 11.52
C ASP A 374 8.86 1.63 10.29
N TYR A 375 7.99 2.48 9.73
CA TYR A 375 8.29 3.26 8.52
C TYR A 375 9.45 4.24 8.68
N ASN A 376 9.77 4.64 9.91
CA ASN A 376 10.93 5.50 10.18
C ASN A 376 12.28 4.77 10.00
N SER A 377 12.25 3.44 9.94
CA SER A 377 13.44 2.60 9.70
C SER A 377 13.79 2.50 8.21
N ILE A 378 12.85 2.81 7.31
CA ILE A 378 13.01 2.70 5.87
C ILE A 378 13.70 3.95 5.34
N MET A 379 15.00 4.05 5.58
CA MET A 379 15.83 5.18 5.20
C MET A 379 17.01 4.74 4.38
N HIS A 380 17.48 5.58 3.46
CA HIS A 380 18.65 5.30 2.64
C HIS A 380 19.96 5.51 3.41
N PRO A 381 20.70 4.45 3.79
CA PRO A 381 21.94 4.59 4.52
C PRO A 381 23.02 5.29 3.70
N ASN A 382 23.91 6.02 4.37
CA ASN A 382 25.10 6.55 3.71
C ASN A 382 26.04 5.40 3.29
N HIS A 383 26.83 5.62 2.24
CA HIS A 383 27.70 4.63 1.60
C HIS A 383 26.94 3.44 1.01
N SER A 384 25.71 3.66 0.54
CA SER A 384 24.89 2.60 -0.03
C SER A 384 24.15 3.06 -1.29
N ALA A 385 23.74 2.09 -2.09
CA ALA A 385 22.83 2.23 -3.21
C ALA A 385 21.58 1.40 -2.94
N ILE A 386 20.47 1.79 -3.56
CA ILE A 386 19.16 1.17 -3.35
C ILE A 386 18.98 0.07 -4.37
N GLN A 387 18.56 -1.11 -3.91
CA GLN A 387 18.03 -2.19 -4.73
C GLN A 387 16.61 -2.50 -4.27
N LEU A 388 15.65 -2.35 -5.18
CA LEU A 388 14.30 -2.85 -4.99
C LEU A 388 14.19 -4.24 -5.61
N ASP A 389 13.39 -5.10 -4.99
CA ASP A 389 12.98 -6.40 -5.53
C ASP A 389 11.91 -6.21 -6.61
N ILE A 390 12.31 -5.55 -7.69
CA ILE A 390 11.52 -5.29 -8.90
C ILE A 390 12.38 -5.73 -10.08
N GLU A 391 11.77 -6.47 -11.00
CA GLU A 391 12.41 -6.85 -12.25
C GLU A 391 12.31 -5.72 -13.27
N PHE A 392 13.43 -5.35 -13.86
CA PHE A 392 13.46 -4.38 -14.94
C PHE A 392 13.48 -5.10 -16.29
N PRO A 393 12.83 -4.53 -17.33
CA PRO A 393 12.91 -5.07 -18.68
C PRO A 393 14.37 -5.31 -19.09
N ASN A 394 14.62 -6.38 -19.85
CA ASN A 394 15.94 -6.71 -20.41
C ASN A 394 17.06 -6.97 -19.39
N ASN A 395 16.73 -7.37 -18.15
CA ASN A 395 17.71 -7.59 -17.08
C ASN A 395 18.57 -6.34 -16.80
N GLU A 396 18.00 -5.15 -16.95
CA GLU A 396 18.68 -3.94 -16.53
C GLU A 396 19.00 -4.03 -15.03
N GLN A 397 20.17 -3.53 -14.64
CA GLN A 397 20.57 -3.46 -13.25
C GLN A 397 19.46 -2.78 -12.43
N ASN A 398 19.03 -3.31 -11.29
CA ASN A 398 18.02 -2.67 -10.42
C ASN A 398 18.64 -1.96 -9.20
N VAL A 399 19.97 -1.98 -9.09
CA VAL A 399 20.73 -1.17 -8.12
C VAL A 399 20.89 0.25 -8.66
N ARG A 400 20.40 1.25 -7.93
CA ARG A 400 20.29 2.65 -8.35
C ARG A 400 20.65 3.59 -7.20
N LYS A 401 20.78 4.89 -7.49
CA LYS A 401 20.91 5.96 -6.49
C LYS A 401 22.05 5.71 -5.50
N CYS A 402 23.30 5.56 -5.94
CA CYS A 402 24.41 5.46 -4.98
C CYS A 402 24.54 6.77 -4.19
N TYR A 403 24.55 6.68 -2.87
CA TYR A 403 24.76 7.77 -1.94
C TYR A 403 25.99 7.49 -1.08
N ASP A 404 27.10 8.13 -1.41
CA ASP A 404 28.40 7.95 -0.75
C ASP A 404 28.95 9.33 -0.34
N ASN A 405 28.43 9.83 0.77
CA ASN A 405 28.70 11.16 1.28
C ASN A 405 29.71 11.15 2.43
N TRP A 406 30.94 11.57 2.13
CA TRP A 406 32.00 11.75 3.12
C TRP A 406 31.92 13.07 3.89
N ASN A 407 31.07 14.01 3.46
CA ASN A 407 30.91 15.33 4.10
C ASN A 407 30.16 15.27 5.44
N LYS A 408 29.75 14.07 5.89
CA LYS A 408 29.37 13.82 7.29
C LYS A 408 30.58 13.70 8.23
N ALA A 409 31.79 13.62 7.69
CA ALA A 409 32.99 13.69 8.49
C ALA A 409 33.11 15.13 9.02
N ALA A 410 33.08 15.29 10.34
CA ALA A 410 33.30 16.60 10.94
C ALA A 410 34.69 17.13 10.51
N LEU A 411 34.79 18.40 10.13
CA LEU A 411 36.07 19.05 9.81
C LEU A 411 37.03 19.03 11.01
N GLY A 412 36.46 18.99 12.20
CA GLY A 412 37.15 18.97 13.46
C GLY A 412 36.13 19.00 14.58
N GLY A 413 36.59 19.29 15.78
CA GLY A 413 35.71 19.35 16.93
C GLY A 413 36.50 19.36 18.23
N SER A 414 35.82 19.01 19.31
CA SER A 414 36.42 18.94 20.62
C SER A 414 35.89 17.73 21.42
N VAL A 415 36.77 17.14 22.21
CA VAL A 415 36.37 16.20 23.27
C VAL A 415 36.59 16.91 24.60
N THR A 416 35.50 17.22 25.28
CA THR A 416 35.48 17.86 26.58
C THR A 416 35.29 16.79 27.65
N LYS A 417 36.28 16.57 28.51
CA LYS A 417 36.17 15.71 29.70
C LYS A 417 35.67 16.54 30.88
N PHE A 418 34.64 16.07 31.58
CA PHE A 418 34.22 16.65 32.85
C PHE A 418 35.02 16.00 33.98
N ASN A 419 35.91 16.76 34.61
CA ASN A 419 36.97 16.21 35.47
C ASN A 419 36.42 15.56 36.75
N ASP A 420 35.22 15.93 37.17
CA ASP A 420 34.49 15.41 38.33
C ASP A 420 33.25 14.57 37.94
N ASN A 421 33.12 14.23 36.66
CA ASN A 421 31.97 13.51 36.10
C ASN A 421 30.61 14.21 36.29
N LEU A 422 30.61 15.54 36.51
CA LEU A 422 29.42 16.35 36.56
C LEU A 422 29.45 17.39 35.43
N ILE A 423 28.30 17.68 34.82
CA ILE A 423 28.21 18.71 33.80
C ILE A 423 28.37 20.08 34.46
N ASN A 424 29.57 20.64 34.38
CA ASN A 424 29.92 21.94 34.96
C ASN A 424 31.11 22.58 34.20
N THR A 425 31.75 23.58 34.80
CA THR A 425 32.88 24.30 34.22
C THR A 425 34.25 23.68 34.53
N ASN A 426 34.32 22.63 35.36
CA ASN A 426 35.54 21.91 35.68
C ASN A 426 35.85 20.88 34.58
N ILE A 427 36.31 21.40 33.44
CA ILE A 427 36.46 20.62 32.21
C ILE A 427 37.88 20.67 31.65
N THR A 428 38.21 19.64 30.89
CA THR A 428 39.39 19.60 30.02
C THR A 428 38.93 19.46 28.58
N ILE A 429 39.17 20.47 27.73
CA ILE A 429 38.80 20.46 26.31
C ILE A 429 40.01 20.02 25.47
N THR A 430 39.83 18.98 24.67
CA THR A 430 40.83 18.49 23.71
C THR A 430 40.32 18.72 22.29
N PRO A 431 40.84 19.72 21.56
CA PRO A 431 40.49 19.91 20.16
C PRO A 431 40.97 18.71 19.32
N LYS A 432 40.21 18.39 18.28
CA LYS A 432 40.50 17.34 17.31
C LYS A 432 40.34 17.89 15.90
N ASP A 433 41.24 17.49 15.01
CA ASP A 433 41.08 17.68 13.57
C ASP A 433 40.10 16.65 13.00
N SER A 434 39.82 16.72 11.70
CA SER A 434 38.87 15.82 11.02
C SER A 434 39.24 14.34 11.21
N LEU A 435 40.53 13.98 11.13
CA LEU A 435 40.96 12.60 11.33
C LEU A 435 40.74 12.14 12.77
N GLY A 436 41.03 13.01 13.75
CA GLY A 436 40.91 12.70 15.16
C GLY A 436 39.46 12.60 15.64
N ILE A 437 38.58 13.48 15.16
CA ILE A 437 37.17 13.54 15.62
C ILE A 437 36.28 12.48 14.96
N ASN A 438 36.62 12.07 13.73
CA ASN A 438 35.90 11.02 13.01
C ASN A 438 36.49 9.62 13.20
N ASN A 439 37.52 9.47 14.03
CA ASN A 439 38.12 8.17 14.30
C ASN A 439 37.05 7.21 14.88
N PRO A 440 36.77 6.06 14.25
CA PRO A 440 35.76 5.11 14.73
C PRO A 440 36.09 4.54 16.12
N ASN A 441 37.36 4.56 16.52
CA ASN A 441 37.83 4.14 17.83
C ASN A 441 37.95 5.31 18.83
N LEU A 442 37.48 6.53 18.51
CA LEU A 442 37.59 7.69 19.39
C LEU A 442 37.03 7.40 20.77
N ILE A 443 35.78 6.93 20.85
CA ILE A 443 35.11 6.61 22.12
C ILE A 443 35.82 5.45 22.82
N ASN A 444 36.21 4.40 22.08
CA ASN A 444 36.93 3.25 22.62
C ASN A 444 38.29 3.62 23.23
N GLY A 445 38.97 4.65 22.69
CA GLY A 445 40.22 5.19 23.21
C GLY A 445 40.10 6.13 24.41
N LEU A 446 38.89 6.63 24.75
CA LEU A 446 38.71 7.49 25.93
C LEU A 446 38.90 6.70 27.23
N GLN A 447 39.45 7.35 28.26
CA GLN A 447 39.47 6.78 29.62
C GLN A 447 38.07 6.79 30.23
N GLN A 448 37.88 6.09 31.34
CA GLN A 448 36.62 6.15 32.10
C GLN A 448 36.29 7.61 32.49
N GLY A 449 35.01 7.98 32.40
CA GLY A 449 34.52 9.30 32.79
C GLY A 449 33.38 9.84 31.91
N LEU A 450 32.92 11.04 32.26
CA LEU A 450 31.92 11.79 31.49
C LEU A 450 32.58 12.71 30.45
N TYR A 451 32.10 12.67 29.21
CA TYR A 451 32.60 13.50 28.12
C TYR A 451 31.47 14.15 27.34
N LYS A 452 31.73 15.35 26.81
CA LYS A 452 31.01 15.94 25.68
C LYS A 452 31.89 15.83 24.44
N ILE A 453 31.40 15.18 23.40
CA ILE A 453 32.01 15.17 22.07
C ILE A 453 31.26 16.20 21.24
N GLU A 454 31.98 17.18 20.73
CA GLU A 454 31.49 18.24 19.86
C GLU A 454 32.14 18.07 18.50
N LYS A 455 31.33 18.02 17.45
CA LYS A 455 31.73 17.90 16.06
C LYS A 455 31.33 19.16 15.32
N ASN A 456 32.26 19.73 14.55
CA ASN A 456 32.02 20.90 13.72
C ASN A 456 32.11 20.48 12.26
N PHE A 457 31.16 20.93 11.45
CA PHE A 457 31.03 20.53 10.05
C PHE A 457 31.31 21.70 9.10
N ASP A 458 31.50 21.40 7.82
CA ASP A 458 31.82 22.38 6.76
C ASP A 458 30.75 23.46 6.58
N ASP A 459 29.50 23.17 6.92
CA ASP A 459 28.36 24.09 6.83
C ASP A 459 28.25 25.04 8.05
N GLY A 460 29.17 24.94 9.02
CA GLY A 460 29.17 25.73 10.24
C GLY A 460 28.23 25.19 11.34
N SER A 461 27.50 24.10 11.07
CA SER A 461 26.74 23.41 12.10
C SER A 461 27.66 22.65 13.07
N SER A 462 27.11 22.31 14.24
CA SER A 462 27.79 21.45 15.20
C SER A 462 26.86 20.38 15.76
N GLN A 463 27.44 19.24 16.12
CA GLN A 463 26.76 18.15 16.83
C GLN A 463 27.43 17.96 18.18
N GLU A 464 26.65 17.96 19.25
CA GLU A 464 27.11 17.62 20.58
C GLU A 464 26.56 16.26 21.01
N THR A 465 27.40 15.46 21.65
CA THR A 465 27.01 14.17 22.23
C THR A 465 27.61 14.04 23.62
N ILE A 466 26.77 13.81 24.61
CA ILE A 466 27.22 13.50 25.97
C ILE A 466 27.34 11.99 26.11
N ILE A 467 28.49 11.52 26.57
CA ILE A 467 28.75 10.10 26.83
C ILE A 467 29.31 9.91 28.23
N PHE A 468 28.77 8.92 28.94
CA PHE A 468 29.36 8.43 30.17
C PHE A 468 30.03 7.08 29.89
N LYS A 469 31.36 7.05 29.90
CA LYS A 469 32.12 5.82 29.71
C LYS A 469 32.35 5.16 31.06
N GLY A 470 31.56 4.13 31.35
CA GLY A 470 31.73 3.24 32.50
C GLY A 470 32.81 2.18 32.29
N ASN A 471 33.12 1.42 33.34
CA ASN A 471 33.87 0.17 33.18
C ASN A 471 32.94 -0.89 32.60
N ASN A 472 33.19 -1.34 31.38
CA ASN A 472 32.72 -2.64 30.93
C ASN A 472 33.85 -3.63 31.17
N ASN A 473 33.55 -4.69 31.93
CA ASN A 473 33.98 -6.02 31.53
C ASN A 473 33.28 -6.37 30.22
#